data_AF-A0A2G9LXV5-F1
#
_entry.id   AF-A0A2G9LXV5-F1
#
_cell.length_a   1.000
_cell.length_b   1.000
_cell.length_c   1.000
_cell.angle_alpha   90.00
_cell.angle_beta   90.00
_cell.angle_gamma   90.00
#
_symmetry.space_group_name_H-M   'P 1'
#
loop_
_entity.id
_entity.type
_entity.pdbx_description
1 polymer ?
#
loop_
_entity_poly.entity_id
_entity_poly.type
_entity_poly.pdbx_seq_one_letter_code
_entity_poly.pdbx_strand_id
1 'polypeptide(L)'
;MMIGVINLVSYGISSGGAVGNLLYQLETMGVFSYVLPFLMIFALVYAILNKAKFLGNNNAVNVVLSLAVGLMALQFQFVSYFFSEIFPRLGVLLSILLVLIILMSLFVDFNGKTARIGFGLFAGIAGIIIIF
;
A
#
# COMPACT_ATOMS: atom_id res chain seq x y z
N MET A 1 -10.08 53.36 7.23
CA MET A 1 -9.11 52.29 6.94
C MET A 1 -9.20 51.27 8.07
N MET A 2 -9.02 49.97 7.78
CA MET A 2 -9.22 48.79 8.66
C MET A 2 -10.56 48.03 8.50
N ILE A 3 -10.86 47.56 7.29
CA ILE A 3 -11.70 46.37 7.04
C ILE A 3 -10.84 45.40 6.22
N GLY A 4 -9.82 44.79 6.83
CA GLY A 4 -8.88 43.95 6.07
C GLY A 4 -7.86 43.14 6.87
N VAL A 5 -8.03 42.97 8.18
CA VAL A 5 -7.01 42.29 9.01
C VAL A 5 -7.57 41.16 9.86
N ILE A 6 -8.74 40.61 9.50
CA ILE A 6 -9.23 39.39 10.14
C ILE A 6 -9.56 38.35 9.07
N ASN A 7 -8.53 38.00 8.29
CA ASN A 7 -8.50 36.69 7.66
C ASN A 7 -7.91 35.76 8.72
N LEU A 8 -8.79 35.25 9.60
CA LEU A 8 -8.45 34.21 10.56
C LEU A 8 -8.06 32.97 9.75
N VAL A 9 -6.76 32.81 9.53
CA VAL A 9 -6.22 31.58 8.99
C VAL A 9 -6.46 30.51 10.06
N SER A 10 -7.50 29.69 9.87
CA SER A 10 -7.77 28.53 10.71
C SER A 10 -6.77 27.43 10.34
N TYR A 11 -5.58 27.49 10.91
CA TYR A 11 -4.67 26.34 10.90
C TYR A 11 -5.15 25.31 11.93
N GLY A 12 -5.62 24.16 11.44
CA GLY A 12 -5.82 22.90 12.19
C GLY A 12 -6.93 22.99 13.24
N ILE A 13 -8.03 22.25 13.12
CA ILE A 13 -8.13 20.93 13.76
C ILE A 13 -9.21 20.04 13.08
N SER A 14 -9.93 20.54 12.06
CA SER A 14 -11.14 19.86 11.54
C SER A 14 -10.99 19.14 10.18
N SER A 15 -9.91 19.33 9.43
CA SER A 15 -9.67 18.62 8.17
C SER A 15 -8.19 18.31 8.09
N GLY A 16 -7.82 17.09 7.68
CA GLY A 16 -6.42 16.67 7.55
C GLY A 16 -5.57 17.77 6.90
N GLY A 17 -4.34 17.98 7.39
CA GLY A 17 -3.45 19.04 6.92
C GLY A 17 -3.21 19.01 5.41
N ALA A 18 -2.37 19.90 4.87
CA ALA A 18 -2.13 20.00 3.41
C ALA A 18 -1.88 18.64 2.72
N VAL A 19 -1.18 17.72 3.41
CA VAL A 19 -0.96 16.33 2.95
C VAL A 19 -2.25 15.50 2.94
N GLY A 20 -3.08 15.59 3.98
CA GLY A 20 -4.36 14.88 4.04
C GLY A 20 -5.32 15.31 2.93
N ASN A 21 -5.40 16.62 2.65
CA ASN A 21 -6.18 17.13 1.52
C ASN A 21 -5.63 16.66 0.16
N LEU A 22 -4.31 16.61 -0.01
CA LEU A 22 -3.68 16.05 -1.22
C LEU A 22 -4.01 14.57 -1.41
N LEU A 23 -3.88 13.76 -0.37
CA LEU A 23 -4.18 12.33 -0.42
C LEU A 23 -5.66 12.07 -0.71
N TYR A 24 -6.55 12.86 -0.12
CA TYR A 24 -7.98 12.81 -0.41
C TYR A 24 -8.29 13.18 -1.87
N GLN A 25 -7.63 14.20 -2.43
CA GLN A 25 -7.76 14.53 -3.85
C GLN A 25 -7.29 13.39 -4.75
N LEU A 26 -6.15 12.76 -4.44
CA LEU A 26 -5.65 11.62 -5.22
C LEU A 26 -6.58 10.41 -5.14
N GLU A 27 -7.15 10.14 -3.98
CA GLU A 27 -8.13 9.07 -3.77
C GLU A 27 -9.40 9.32 -4.58
N THR A 28 -9.99 10.52 -4.49
CA THR A 28 -11.19 10.89 -5.24
C THR A 28 -10.99 10.94 -6.75
N MET A 29 -9.76 11.24 -7.21
CA MET A 29 -9.37 11.13 -8.63
C MET A 29 -9.16 9.69 -9.10
N GLY A 30 -9.28 8.69 -8.22
CA GLY A 30 -9.10 7.27 -8.54
C GLY A 30 -7.63 6.87 -8.72
N VAL A 31 -6.66 7.70 -8.30
CA VAL A 31 -5.23 7.40 -8.46
C VAL A 31 -4.87 6.09 -7.78
N PHE A 32 -5.38 5.85 -6.57
CA PHE A 32 -5.13 4.60 -5.85
C PHE A 32 -5.82 3.38 -6.47
N SER A 33 -6.95 3.58 -7.16
CA SER A 33 -7.70 2.51 -7.82
C SER A 33 -7.09 2.05 -9.14
N TYR A 34 -6.27 2.89 -9.80
CA TYR A 34 -5.69 2.57 -11.11
C TYR A 34 -4.16 2.64 -11.14
N VAL A 35 -3.57 3.71 -10.62
CA VAL A 35 -2.11 3.94 -10.70
C VAL A 35 -1.35 2.96 -9.81
N LEU A 36 -1.81 2.72 -8.58
CA LEU A 36 -1.18 1.74 -7.70
C LEU A 36 -1.21 0.31 -8.27
N PRO A 37 -2.35 -0.24 -8.72
CA PRO A 37 -2.38 -1.55 -9.38
C PRO A 37 -1.44 -1.61 -10.59
N PHE A 38 -1.44 -0.57 -11.43
CA PHE A 38 -0.54 -0.50 -12.58
C PHE A 38 0.93 -0.58 -12.17
N LEU A 39 1.35 0.24 -11.20
CA LEU A 39 2.73 0.24 -10.71
C LEU A 39 3.13 -1.12 -10.14
N MET A 40 2.21 -1.80 -9.45
CA MET A 40 2.43 -3.16 -8.94
C MET A 40 2.76 -4.15 -10.06
N ILE A 41 1.90 -4.17 -11.09
CA ILE A 41 2.00 -5.12 -12.20
C ILE A 41 3.23 -4.80 -13.03
N PHE A 42 3.45 -3.51 -13.32
CA PHE A 42 4.64 -3.03 -13.98
C PHE A 42 5.91 -3.50 -13.25
N ALA A 43 6.00 -3.28 -11.93
CA ALA A 43 7.16 -3.63 -11.14
C ALA A 43 7.37 -5.15 -11.08
N LEU A 44 6.31 -5.93 -10.87
CA LEU A 44 6.37 -7.39 -10.83
C LEU A 44 6.81 -7.97 -12.18
N VAL A 45 6.17 -7.55 -13.27
CA VAL A 45 6.51 -8.03 -14.62
C VAL A 45 7.93 -7.63 -14.97
N TYR A 46 8.33 -6.38 -14.69
CA TYR A 46 9.70 -5.92 -14.92
C TYR A 46 10.72 -6.76 -14.13
N ALA A 47 10.46 -6.99 -12.83
CA ALA A 47 11.33 -7.78 -11.98
C ALA A 47 11.46 -9.22 -12.47
N ILE A 48 10.36 -9.84 -12.92
CA ILE A 48 10.35 -11.19 -13.48
C ILE A 48 11.18 -11.21 -14.77
N LEU A 49 10.93 -10.31 -15.72
CA LEU A 49 11.66 -10.26 -16.99
C LEU A 49 13.16 -10.04 -16.78
N ASN A 50 13.51 -9.12 -15.86
CA ASN A 50 14.89 -8.81 -15.54
C ASN A 50 15.61 -9.99 -14.84
N LYS A 51 14.93 -10.70 -13.93
CA LYS A 51 15.50 -11.83 -13.20
C LYS A 51 15.57 -13.10 -14.04
N ALA A 52 14.57 -13.34 -14.88
CA ALA A 52 14.53 -14.47 -15.80
C ALA A 52 15.48 -14.31 -16.99
N LYS A 53 15.90 -13.08 -17.30
CA LYS A 53 16.75 -12.74 -18.46
C LYS A 53 16.18 -13.26 -19.79
N PHE A 54 14.85 -13.33 -19.91
CA PHE A 54 14.16 -13.92 -21.06
C PHE A 54 14.49 -13.22 -22.38
N LEU A 55 14.65 -11.89 -22.35
CA LEU A 55 15.06 -11.07 -23.50
C LEU A 55 16.55 -10.67 -23.46
N GLY A 56 17.36 -11.41 -22.69
CA GLY A 56 18.75 -11.07 -22.43
C GLY A 56 18.91 -9.83 -21.54
N ASN A 57 20.06 -9.17 -21.65
CA ASN A 57 20.42 -8.02 -20.81
C ASN A 57 19.96 -6.68 -21.39
N ASN A 58 18.73 -6.64 -21.93
CA ASN A 58 18.15 -5.43 -22.53
C ASN A 58 17.09 -4.81 -21.61
N ASN A 59 17.54 -3.94 -20.71
CA ASN A 59 16.67 -3.28 -19.74
C ASN A 59 15.60 -2.40 -20.40
N ALA A 60 15.91 -1.76 -21.54
CA ALA A 60 14.96 -0.90 -22.23
C ALA A 60 13.74 -1.70 -22.72
N VAL A 61 13.98 -2.87 -23.32
CA VAL A 61 12.89 -3.73 -23.78
C VAL A 61 12.09 -4.27 -22.60
N ASN A 62 12.75 -4.67 -21.51
CA ASN A 62 12.06 -5.12 -20.30
C ASN A 62 11.12 -4.04 -19.73
N VAL A 63 11.54 -2.78 -19.70
CA VAL A 63 10.70 -1.64 -19.26
C VAL A 63 9.50 -1.44 -20.18
N VAL A 64 9.72 -1.41 -21.49
CA VAL A 64 8.63 -1.18 -22.46
C VAL A 64 7.60 -2.31 -22.38
N LEU A 65 8.06 -3.56 -22.28
CA LEU A 65 7.18 -4.72 -22.21
C LEU A 65 6.38 -4.73 -20.90
N SER A 66 7.03 -4.47 -19.77
CA SER A 66 6.32 -4.40 -18.48
C SER A 66 5.33 -3.25 -18.42
N LEU A 67 5.63 -2.13 -19.06
CA LEU A 67 4.71 -0.98 -19.16
C LEU A 67 3.49 -1.33 -20.01
N ALA A 68 3.70 -1.93 -21.18
CA ALA A 68 2.62 -2.38 -22.05
C ALA A 68 1.72 -3.41 -21.33
N VAL A 69 2.31 -4.40 -20.66
CA VAL A 69 1.57 -5.41 -19.88
C VAL A 69 0.80 -4.78 -18.71
N GLY A 70 1.44 -3.88 -17.95
CA GLY A 70 0.79 -3.18 -16.85
C GLY A 70 -0.42 -2.37 -17.30
N LEU A 71 -0.32 -1.62 -18.41
CA LEU A 71 -1.44 -0.85 -18.96
C LEU A 71 -2.53 -1.75 -19.54
N MET A 72 -2.17 -2.83 -20.24
CA MET A 72 -3.14 -3.79 -20.75
C MET A 72 -3.91 -4.49 -19.63
N ALA A 73 -3.24 -4.81 -18.51
CA ALA A 73 -3.87 -5.44 -17.36
C ALA A 73 -4.95 -4.56 -16.71
N LEU A 74 -4.77 -3.23 -16.71
CA LEU A 74 -5.76 -2.30 -16.18
C LEU A 74 -7.09 -2.30 -16.96
N GLN A 75 -7.09 -2.72 -18.23
CA GLN A 75 -8.34 -2.80 -19.01
C GLN A 75 -9.32 -3.79 -18.40
N PHE A 76 -8.83 -4.79 -17.67
CA PHE A 76 -9.67 -5.75 -16.96
C PHE A 76 -10.06 -5.18 -15.60
N GLN A 77 -11.31 -4.72 -15.45
CA GLN A 77 -11.76 -4.03 -14.24
C GLN A 77 -11.54 -4.82 -12.94
N PHE A 78 -11.59 -6.15 -13.01
CA PHE A 78 -11.31 -7.03 -11.87
C PHE A 78 -9.93 -6.79 -11.25
N VAL A 79 -8.91 -6.44 -12.06
CA VAL A 79 -7.56 -6.16 -11.55
C VAL A 79 -7.62 -4.94 -10.64
N SER A 80 -8.14 -3.83 -11.13
CA SER A 80 -8.28 -2.59 -10.36
C SER A 80 -9.09 -2.81 -9.08
N TYR A 81 -10.21 -3.55 -9.15
CA TYR A 81 -11.02 -3.88 -7.97
C TYR A 81 -10.30 -4.77 -6.96
N PHE A 82 -9.59 -5.80 -7.42
CA PHE A 82 -8.81 -6.68 -6.55
C PHE A 82 -7.76 -5.89 -5.77
N PHE A 83 -7.03 -5.01 -6.46
CA PHE A 83 -6.01 -4.18 -5.82
C PHE A 83 -6.61 -3.10 -4.91
N SER A 84 -7.74 -2.47 -5.27
CA SER A 84 -8.40 -1.49 -4.41
C SER A 84 -8.99 -2.10 -3.14
N GLU A 85 -9.27 -3.41 -3.13
CA GLU A 85 -9.77 -4.11 -1.94
C GLU A 85 -8.63 -4.69 -1.09
N ILE A 86 -7.66 -5.34 -1.73
CA ILE A 86 -6.55 -6.02 -1.06
C ILE A 86 -5.60 -5.01 -0.42
N PHE A 87 -5.26 -3.89 -1.07
CA PHE A 87 -4.28 -2.95 -0.52
C PHE A 87 -4.72 -2.28 0.78
N PRO A 88 -5.95 -1.76 0.88
CA PRO A 88 -6.46 -1.25 2.15
C PRO A 88 -6.48 -2.32 3.24
N ARG A 89 -6.95 -3.54 2.93
CA ARG A 89 -6.97 -4.66 3.89
C ARG A 89 -5.59 -5.05 4.37
N LEU A 90 -4.59 -5.11 3.47
CA LEU A 90 -3.20 -5.38 3.82
C LEU A 90 -2.60 -4.25 4.66
N GLY A 91 -2.91 -2.99 4.35
CA GLY A 91 -2.48 -1.85 5.15
C GLY A 91 -3.01 -1.90 6.59
N VAL A 92 -4.30 -2.21 6.74
CA VAL A 92 -4.92 -2.44 8.05
C VAL A 92 -4.25 -3.61 8.76
N LEU A 93 -4.06 -4.75 8.09
CA LEU A 93 -3.38 -5.92 8.65
C LEU A 93 -1.97 -5.60 9.14
N LEU A 94 -1.18 -4.92 8.32
CA LEU A 94 0.19 -4.53 8.67
C LEU A 94 0.20 -3.56 9.86
N SER A 95 -0.73 -2.60 9.92
CA SER A 95 -0.81 -1.68 11.06
C SER A 95 -1.17 -2.40 12.36
N ILE A 96 -2.12 -3.34 12.32
CA ILE A 96 -2.50 -4.17 13.48
C ILE A 96 -1.32 -5.04 13.92
N LEU A 97 -0.65 -5.69 12.96
CA LEU A 97 0.52 -6.53 13.23
C LEU A 97 1.65 -5.70 13.87
N LEU A 98 1.87 -4.47 13.39
CA LEU A 98 2.88 -3.57 13.92
C LEU A 98 2.57 -3.14 15.36
N VAL A 99 1.31 -2.81 15.66
CA VAL A 99 0.85 -2.54 17.04
C VAL A 99 1.05 -3.78 17.93
N LEU A 100 0.68 -4.96 17.44
CA LEU A 100 0.86 -6.22 18.18
C LEU A 100 2.33 -6.53 18.44
N ILE A 101 3.23 -6.32 17.48
CA ILE A 101 4.68 -6.48 17.68
C ILE A 101 5.15 -5.56 18.79
N ILE A 102 4.75 -4.29 18.78
CA ILE A 102 5.18 -3.31 19.79
C ILE A 102 4.70 -3.75 21.18
N LEU A 103 3.43 -4.14 21.31
CA LEU A 103 2.87 -4.58 22.59
C LEU A 103 3.50 -5.88 23.09
N MET A 104 3.70 -6.87 22.21
CA MET A 104 4.37 -8.12 22.60
C MET A 104 5.84 -7.89 22.92
N SER A 105 6.54 -7.04 22.16
CA SER A 105 7.94 -6.70 22.41
C SER A 105 8.18 -6.10 23.78
N LEU A 106 7.17 -5.45 24.36
CA LEU A 106 7.28 -4.82 25.67
C LEU A 106 7.24 -5.84 26.82
N PHE A 107 6.58 -6.99 26.62
CA PHE A 107 6.33 -7.99 27.67
C PHE A 107 6.95 -9.36 27.39
N VAL A 108 7.38 -9.62 26.16
CA VAL A 108 7.85 -10.93 25.70
C VAL A 108 9.23 -10.79 25.08
N ASP A 109 10.20 -11.53 25.62
CA ASP A 109 11.54 -11.62 25.07
C ASP A 109 11.53 -12.57 23.86
N PHE A 110 11.67 -12.03 22.65
CA PHE A 110 11.56 -12.78 21.38
C PHE A 110 12.68 -13.80 21.13
N ASN A 111 13.55 -14.02 22.12
CA ASN A 111 14.64 -14.97 22.06
C ASN A 111 14.23 -16.42 22.42
N GLY A 112 13.05 -16.63 23.03
CA GLY A 112 12.54 -17.96 23.39
C GLY A 112 11.76 -18.66 22.27
N LYS A 113 11.96 -19.99 22.08
CA LYS A 113 11.20 -20.82 21.11
C LYS A 113 9.67 -20.68 21.26
N THR A 114 9.17 -20.54 22.49
CA THR A 114 7.75 -20.41 22.80
C THR A 114 7.16 -19.09 22.31
N ALA A 115 7.93 -17.99 22.37
CA ALA A 115 7.49 -16.67 21.90
C ALA A 115 7.30 -16.64 20.37
N ARG A 116 8.20 -17.30 19.61
CA ARG A 116 8.07 -17.38 18.14
C ARG A 116 6.86 -18.21 17.68
N ILE A 117 6.55 -19.31 18.39
CA ILE A 117 5.42 -20.18 18.05
C ILE A 117 4.09 -19.52 18.40
N GLY A 118 4.00 -18.84 19.55
CA GLY A 118 2.82 -18.07 19.95
C GLY A 118 2.54 -16.90 18.99
N PHE A 119 3.58 -16.19 18.58
CA PHE A 119 3.47 -15.09 17.60
C PHE A 119 2.99 -15.58 16.24
N GLY A 120 3.50 -16.72 15.75
CA GLY A 120 3.10 -17.30 14.46
C GLY A 120 1.63 -17.72 14.41
N LEU A 121 1.10 -18.31 15.49
CA LEU A 121 -0.30 -18.72 15.57
C LEU A 121 -1.25 -17.51 15.63
N PHE A 122 -0.92 -16.49 16.43
CA PHE A 122 -1.73 -15.27 16.53
C PHE A 122 -1.74 -14.43 15.25
N ALA A 123 -0.59 -14.28 14.59
CA ALA A 123 -0.52 -13.61 13.28
C ALA A 123 -1.35 -14.35 12.22
N GLY A 124 -1.39 -15.68 12.27
CA GLY A 124 -2.25 -16.50 11.41
C GLY A 124 -3.74 -16.25 11.63
N ILE A 125 -4.19 -16.18 12.88
CA ILE A 125 -5.60 -15.93 13.24
C ILE A 125 -6.03 -14.50 12.86
N ALA A 126 -5.19 -13.50 13.15
CA ALA A 126 -5.42 -12.11 12.74
C ALA A 126 -5.51 -11.97 11.21
N GLY A 127 -4.69 -12.73 10.47
CA GLY A 127 -4.77 -12.80 9.02
C GLY A 127 -6.11 -13.35 8.52
N ILE A 128 -6.65 -14.39 9.16
CA ILE A 128 -7.93 -15.01 8.78
C ILE A 128 -9.11 -14.04 9.01
N ILE A 129 -9.13 -13.32 10.13
CA ILE A 129 -10.21 -12.39 10.48
C ILE A 129 -10.32 -11.21 9.49
N ILE A 130 -9.22 -10.82 8.83
CA ILE A 130 -9.19 -9.69 7.89
C ILE A 130 -9.52 -10.13 6.46
N ILE A 131 -9.30 -11.42 6.15
CA ILE A 131 -9.67 -12.03 4.87
C ILE A 131 -11.19 -12.27 4.80
N PHE A 132 -11.85 -12.56 5.93
CA PHE A 132 -13.30 -12.62 6.06
C PHE A 132 -13.92 -11.23 6.31
#